data_AF-A0A7G5ZRE0-F1
#
_entry.id   AF-A0A7G5ZRE0-F1
#
_cell.length_a   1.000
_cell.length_b   1.000
_cell.length_c   1.000
_cell.angle_alpha   90.00
_cell.angle_beta   90.00
_cell.angle_gamma   90.00
#
_symmetry.space_group_name_H-M   'P 1'
#
loop_
_entity.id
_entity.type
_entity.pdbx_description
1 polymer ?
#
loop_
_entity_poly.entity_id
_entity_poly.type
_entity_poly.pdbx_seq_one_letter_code
_entity_poly.pdbx_strand_id
1 'polypeptide(L)'
;MGVVHIGLKMSGDELWRKVESIARATLARAAFGRSGARFYEGGSAVFEDGGGIIIRNSGYIIIDGDITGAGEFDWTGPWKLSGPGQVTAPTTEWSGDIELTGDLNVVDAGRIKVGSSLVLNPSGNNGRVEFANGAQVFTDGSSIQVYLGNGVCQVSNAEAKLQVGGTSFRVQSGQIYASGMDTMNATEVPGGFVGAIVNFSGQIFRLV
;
A
#
# COMPACT_ATOMS: atom_id res chain seq x y z
N MET A 1 -20.19 58.77 -58.94
CA MET A 1 -20.92 57.97 -57.93
C MET A 1 -20.18 58.10 -56.63
N GLY A 2 -20.77 58.79 -55.65
CA GLY A 2 -20.11 59.16 -54.40
C GLY A 2 -19.97 57.96 -53.47
N VAL A 3 -18.76 57.74 -52.96
CA VAL A 3 -18.50 56.79 -51.88
C VAL A 3 -19.11 57.37 -50.60
N VAL A 4 -20.27 56.86 -50.20
CA VAL A 4 -20.88 57.17 -48.90
C VAL A 4 -20.04 56.48 -47.83
N HIS A 5 -19.12 57.23 -47.21
CA HIS A 5 -18.54 56.82 -45.94
C HIS A 5 -19.61 56.97 -44.87
N ILE A 6 -20.33 55.89 -44.53
CA ILE A 6 -21.12 55.80 -43.30
C ILE A 6 -20.13 55.66 -42.14
N GLY A 7 -19.39 56.73 -41.86
CA GLY A 7 -18.58 56.86 -40.67
C GLY A 7 -19.49 57.29 -39.54
N LEU A 8 -20.01 56.32 -38.77
CA LEU A 8 -20.62 56.59 -37.46
C LEU A 8 -19.53 57.16 -36.55
N LYS A 9 -19.32 58.48 -36.58
CA LYS A 9 -18.44 59.18 -35.66
C LYS A 9 -19.17 59.30 -34.31
N MET A 10 -19.03 58.28 -33.48
CA MET A 10 -19.43 58.33 -32.08
C MET A 10 -18.60 59.43 -31.37
N SER A 11 -19.26 60.31 -30.63
CA SER A 11 -18.55 61.33 -29.84
C SER A 11 -17.82 60.68 -28.65
N GLY A 12 -16.79 61.34 -28.12
CA GLY A 12 -16.07 60.86 -26.94
C GLY A 12 -16.98 60.64 -25.74
N ASP A 13 -17.96 61.52 -25.54
CA ASP A 13 -18.92 61.42 -24.44
C ASP A 13 -19.87 60.22 -24.60
N GLU A 14 -20.28 59.92 -25.84
CA GLU A 14 -21.12 58.75 -26.13
C GLU A 14 -20.32 57.44 -25.93
N LEU A 15 -19.05 57.43 -26.34
CA LEU A 15 -18.15 56.30 -26.07
C LEU A 15 -17.97 56.11 -24.56
N TRP A 16 -17.72 57.19 -23.82
CA TRP A 16 -17.53 57.15 -22.38
C TRP A 16 -18.76 56.60 -21.65
N ARG A 17 -19.96 57.08 -22.00
CA ARG A 17 -21.23 56.54 -21.45
C ARG A 17 -21.40 55.06 -21.74
N LYS A 18 -20.99 54.57 -22.91
CA LYS A 18 -21.05 53.12 -23.23
C LYS A 18 -20.06 52.32 -22.40
N VAL A 19 -18.84 52.82 -22.21
CA VAL A 19 -17.84 52.18 -21.35
C VAL A 19 -18.33 52.10 -19.91
N GLU A 20 -18.85 53.21 -19.36
CA GLU A 20 -19.41 53.22 -17.99
C GLU A 20 -20.59 52.27 -17.85
N SER A 21 -21.47 52.22 -18.87
CA SER A 21 -22.60 51.29 -18.88
C SER A 21 -22.14 49.84 -18.85
N ILE A 22 -21.08 49.49 -19.58
CA ILE A 22 -20.52 48.12 -19.60
C ILE A 22 -19.81 47.82 -18.28
N ALA A 23 -19.06 48.77 -17.72
CA ALA A 23 -18.32 48.61 -16.48
C ALA A 23 -19.22 48.32 -15.27
N ARG A 24 -20.50 48.69 -15.33
CA ARG A 24 -21.50 48.44 -14.28
C ARG A 24 -22.54 47.39 -14.67
N ALA A 25 -22.44 46.81 -15.87
CA ALA A 25 -23.44 45.87 -16.37
C ALA A 25 -23.25 44.48 -15.75
N THR A 26 -24.36 43.83 -15.44
CA THR A 26 -24.39 42.37 -15.25
C THR A 26 -24.41 41.69 -16.61
N LEU A 27 -23.33 40.97 -16.93
CA LEU A 27 -23.20 40.29 -18.22
C LEU A 27 -23.79 38.87 -18.16
N ALA A 28 -25.10 38.75 -18.39
CA ALA A 28 -25.74 37.45 -18.56
C ALA A 28 -25.45 36.88 -19.97
N ARG A 29 -24.82 35.70 -20.05
CA ARG A 29 -24.48 35.00 -21.31
C ARG A 29 -23.39 35.67 -22.16
N ALA A 30 -22.40 36.30 -21.54
CA ALA A 30 -21.23 36.78 -22.27
C ALA A 30 -20.41 35.63 -22.86
N ALA A 31 -19.79 35.89 -24.01
CA ALA A 31 -18.81 35.01 -24.63
C ALA A 31 -17.51 35.78 -24.88
N PHE A 32 -16.38 35.15 -24.60
CA PHE A 32 -15.06 35.67 -24.90
C PHE A 32 -14.51 34.96 -26.16
N GLY A 33 -13.91 35.73 -27.06
CA GLY A 33 -13.32 35.20 -28.29
C GLY A 33 -11.94 34.56 -28.09
N ARG A 34 -11.15 34.51 -29.17
CA ARG A 34 -9.85 33.78 -29.25
C ARG A 34 -8.75 34.23 -28.28
N SER A 35 -8.88 35.38 -27.62
CA SER A 35 -7.90 35.88 -26.65
C SER A 35 -8.28 35.64 -25.19
N GLY A 36 -9.47 35.07 -24.94
CA GLY A 36 -9.94 34.70 -23.62
C GLY A 36 -10.11 35.87 -22.65
N ALA A 37 -10.19 35.53 -21.36
CA ALA A 37 -10.14 36.46 -20.25
C ALA A 37 -8.79 36.31 -19.53
N ARG A 38 -8.28 37.40 -18.95
CA ARG A 38 -7.05 37.39 -18.16
C ARG A 38 -7.25 38.20 -16.88
N PHE A 39 -6.75 37.65 -15.79
CA PHE A 39 -6.75 38.26 -14.47
C PHE A 39 -5.30 38.49 -14.04
N TYR A 40 -5.02 39.61 -13.37
CA TYR A 40 -3.69 39.99 -12.91
C TYR A 40 -3.72 40.24 -11.40
N GLU A 41 -2.56 40.16 -10.74
CA GLU A 41 -2.36 40.68 -9.37
C GLU A 41 -3.39 40.18 -8.34
N GLY A 42 -3.72 38.89 -8.38
CA GLY A 42 -4.70 38.28 -7.46
C GLY A 42 -6.15 38.37 -7.91
N GLY A 43 -6.42 38.88 -9.12
CA GLY A 43 -7.75 38.77 -9.73
C GLY A 43 -8.18 37.31 -9.89
N SER A 44 -9.46 37.03 -9.63
CA SER A 44 -10.02 35.68 -9.59
C SER A 44 -11.29 35.56 -10.45
N ALA A 45 -11.55 34.35 -10.92
CA ALA A 45 -12.88 33.95 -11.37
C ALA A 45 -13.54 33.12 -10.26
N VAL A 46 -14.77 33.46 -9.88
CA VAL A 46 -15.54 32.76 -8.85
C VAL A 46 -16.77 32.15 -9.49
N PHE A 47 -17.04 30.87 -9.18
CA PHE A 47 -18.20 30.13 -9.65
C PHE A 47 -19.00 29.68 -8.41
N GLU A 48 -20.24 30.14 -8.30
CA GLU A 48 -21.12 29.89 -7.15
C GLU A 48 -22.38 29.15 -7.60
N ASP A 49 -23.14 28.58 -6.66
CA ASP A 49 -24.46 27.97 -6.88
C ASP A 49 -24.50 26.89 -7.99
N GLY A 50 -23.44 26.08 -8.10
CA GLY A 50 -23.33 25.01 -9.10
C GLY A 50 -22.74 25.45 -10.45
N GLY A 51 -22.15 26.64 -10.54
CA GLY A 51 -21.33 27.05 -11.68
C GLY A 51 -20.10 26.15 -11.87
N GLY A 52 -19.63 26.02 -13.12
CA GLY A 52 -18.49 25.15 -13.43
C GLY A 52 -17.79 25.49 -14.73
N ILE A 53 -16.65 24.84 -14.95
CA ILE A 53 -15.83 24.96 -16.16
C ILE A 53 -16.04 23.70 -17.00
N ILE A 54 -16.42 23.86 -18.28
CA ILE A 54 -16.54 22.74 -19.22
C ILE A 54 -15.49 22.89 -20.32
N ILE A 55 -14.62 21.89 -20.43
CA ILE A 55 -13.55 21.83 -21.42
C ILE A 55 -13.92 20.80 -22.49
N ARG A 56 -13.85 21.18 -23.76
CA ARG A 56 -14.28 20.35 -24.89
C ARG A 56 -13.22 20.33 -25.98
N ASN A 57 -13.33 19.38 -26.91
CA ASN A 57 -12.53 19.32 -28.14
C ASN A 57 -11.00 19.40 -27.88
N SER A 58 -10.50 18.57 -26.96
CA SER A 58 -9.07 18.50 -26.59
C SER A 58 -8.51 19.78 -25.93
N GLY A 59 -9.36 20.63 -25.35
CA GLY A 59 -8.90 21.68 -24.44
C GLY A 59 -8.21 21.07 -23.21
N TYR A 60 -7.41 21.88 -22.53
CA TYR A 60 -6.63 21.47 -21.36
C TYR A 60 -6.58 22.59 -20.31
N ILE A 61 -6.24 22.24 -19.08
CA ILE A 61 -5.87 23.18 -18.01
C ILE A 61 -4.37 23.04 -17.79
N ILE A 62 -3.65 24.16 -17.73
CA ILE A 62 -2.28 24.19 -17.20
C ILE A 62 -2.37 24.84 -15.82
N ILE A 63 -1.79 24.16 -14.84
CA ILE A 63 -1.64 24.65 -13.48
C ILE A 63 -0.13 24.67 -13.21
N ASP A 64 0.42 25.87 -13.06
CA ASP A 64 1.81 26.10 -12.68
C ASP A 64 1.82 26.60 -11.23
N GLY A 65 1.57 25.67 -10.31
CA GLY A 65 1.35 25.94 -8.90
C GLY A 65 0.46 24.88 -8.25
N ASP A 66 -0.06 25.21 -7.07
CA ASP A 66 -0.85 24.28 -6.29
C ASP A 66 -2.32 24.30 -6.72
N ILE A 67 -2.94 23.11 -6.73
CA ILE A 67 -4.38 22.95 -6.73
C ILE A 67 -4.81 22.51 -5.34
N THR A 68 -5.76 23.23 -4.75
CA THR A 68 -6.41 22.86 -3.49
C THR A 68 -7.90 22.74 -3.72
N GLY A 69 -8.51 21.68 -3.19
CA GLY A 69 -9.95 21.43 -3.32
C GLY A 69 -10.45 20.54 -2.20
N ALA A 70 -11.78 20.50 -2.05
CA ALA A 70 -12.48 19.60 -1.15
C ALA A 70 -13.65 18.96 -1.91
N GLY A 71 -14.02 17.74 -1.52
CA GLY A 71 -15.06 16.95 -2.18
C GLY A 71 -14.50 15.80 -2.99
N GLU A 72 -15.38 15.19 -3.79
CA GLU A 72 -15.05 14.04 -4.63
C GLU A 72 -14.33 14.50 -5.92
N PHE A 73 -13.28 13.76 -6.28
CA PHE A 73 -12.60 13.89 -7.56
C PHE A 73 -12.79 12.59 -8.34
N ASP A 74 -13.69 12.62 -9.32
CA ASP A 74 -13.92 11.51 -10.25
C ASP A 74 -13.18 11.76 -11.56
N TRP A 75 -12.26 10.86 -11.90
CA TRP A 75 -11.50 10.90 -13.15
C TRP A 75 -11.69 9.59 -13.90
N THR A 76 -12.21 9.69 -15.12
CA THR A 76 -12.26 8.57 -16.05
C THR A 76 -11.16 8.67 -17.07
N GLY A 77 -10.46 7.56 -17.29
CA GLY A 77 -9.38 7.44 -18.27
C GLY A 77 -8.00 7.29 -17.61
N PRO A 78 -6.96 7.07 -18.42
CA PRO A 78 -5.62 6.91 -17.89
C PRO A 78 -5.13 8.21 -17.27
N TRP A 79 -4.34 8.09 -16.21
CA TRP A 79 -3.64 9.20 -15.58
C TRP A 79 -2.18 8.80 -15.39
N LYS A 80 -1.31 9.81 -15.35
CA LYS A 80 0.11 9.63 -15.07
C LYS A 80 0.54 10.74 -14.14
N LEU A 81 0.95 10.36 -12.93
CA LEU A 81 1.66 11.24 -11.99
C LEU A 81 3.15 10.96 -12.13
N SER A 82 3.98 11.99 -11.99
CA SER A 82 5.44 11.85 -12.07
C SER A 82 6.09 12.72 -11.01
N GLY A 83 7.14 12.18 -10.40
CA GLY A 83 7.73 12.73 -9.20
C GLY A 83 7.19 12.08 -7.91
N PRO A 84 7.71 12.47 -6.75
CA PRO A 84 7.23 11.97 -5.46
C PRO A 84 5.78 12.39 -5.20
N GLY A 85 4.98 11.48 -4.65
CA GLY A 85 3.62 11.75 -4.21
C GLY A 85 3.37 11.17 -2.84
N GLN A 86 2.44 11.76 -2.10
CA GLN A 86 1.98 11.27 -0.81
C GLN A 86 0.45 11.22 -0.81
N VAL A 87 -0.10 10.09 -0.38
CA VAL A 87 -1.53 9.94 -0.08
C VAL A 87 -1.67 9.85 1.42
N THR A 88 -2.32 10.85 2.02
CA THR A 88 -2.57 10.90 3.47
C THR A 88 -4.06 10.77 3.70
N ALA A 89 -4.50 9.57 4.09
CA ALA A 89 -5.88 9.28 4.45
C ALA A 89 -5.92 8.19 5.54
N PRO A 90 -6.97 8.16 6.39
CA PRO A 90 -7.14 7.07 7.36
C PRO A 90 -7.28 5.70 6.69
N THR A 91 -7.88 5.67 5.50
CA THR A 91 -8.05 4.48 4.67
C THR A 91 -7.85 4.86 3.21
N THR A 92 -7.13 4.01 2.47
CA THR A 92 -7.00 4.11 1.01
C THR A 92 -7.36 2.75 0.41
N GLU A 93 -8.26 2.76 -0.57
CA GLU A 93 -8.66 1.57 -1.30
C GLU A 93 -8.10 1.65 -2.72
N TRP A 94 -7.51 0.55 -3.19
CA TRP A 94 -7.09 0.38 -4.57
C TRP A 94 -7.79 -0.85 -5.13
N SER A 95 -8.52 -0.67 -6.22
CA SER A 95 -9.15 -1.76 -6.95
C SER A 95 -8.35 -2.03 -8.23
N GLY A 96 -7.97 -3.28 -8.43
CA GLY A 96 -7.13 -3.72 -9.55
C GLY A 96 -5.70 -4.07 -9.14
N ASP A 97 -4.90 -4.42 -10.14
CA ASP A 97 -3.54 -4.88 -9.92
C ASP A 97 -2.62 -3.71 -9.54
N ILE A 98 -1.64 -4.02 -8.68
CA ILE A 98 -0.57 -3.11 -8.31
C ILE A 98 0.74 -3.77 -8.73
N GLU A 99 1.50 -3.11 -9.60
CA GLU A 99 2.86 -3.48 -9.94
C GLU A 99 3.82 -2.44 -9.36
N LEU A 100 4.80 -2.91 -8.57
CA LEU A 100 5.85 -2.07 -8.02
C LEU A 100 7.17 -2.49 -8.67
N THR A 101 7.85 -1.53 -9.30
CA THR A 101 9.20 -1.75 -9.85
C THR A 101 10.30 -1.49 -8.82
N GLY A 102 9.93 -0.99 -7.64
CA GLY A 102 10.83 -0.76 -6.50
C GLY A 102 10.30 -1.45 -5.24
N ASP A 103 10.98 -1.23 -4.12
CA ASP A 103 10.66 -1.91 -2.87
C ASP A 103 9.40 -1.36 -2.19
N LEU A 104 8.61 -2.26 -1.61
CA LEU A 104 7.57 -1.92 -0.65
C LEU A 104 8.16 -1.88 0.77
N ASN A 105 8.38 -0.68 1.29
CA ASN A 105 8.84 -0.49 2.67
C ASN A 105 7.64 -0.30 3.62
N VAL A 106 7.44 -1.26 4.51
CA VAL A 106 6.41 -1.19 5.56
C VAL A 106 7.06 -0.74 6.85
N VAL A 107 6.73 0.48 7.27
CA VAL A 107 7.35 1.16 8.42
C VAL A 107 6.43 1.18 9.64
N ASP A 108 6.98 1.60 10.78
CA ASP A 108 6.28 1.71 12.07
C ASP A 108 5.58 0.40 12.49
N ALA A 109 4.30 0.49 12.88
CA ALA A 109 3.45 -0.64 13.23
C ALA A 109 2.69 -1.23 12.00
N GLY A 110 3.08 -0.83 10.78
CA GLY A 110 2.50 -1.29 9.54
C GLY A 110 2.63 -2.81 9.37
N ARG A 111 1.66 -3.43 8.69
CA ARG A 111 1.61 -4.87 8.40
C ARG A 111 0.98 -5.10 7.03
N ILE A 112 1.38 -6.17 6.34
CA ILE A 112 0.72 -6.60 5.11
C ILE A 112 -0.20 -7.77 5.46
N LYS A 113 -1.52 -7.56 5.33
CA LYS A 113 -2.51 -8.63 5.49
C LYS A 113 -2.78 -9.25 4.12
N VAL A 114 -2.63 -10.56 4.02
CA VAL A 114 -2.89 -11.33 2.80
C VAL A 114 -4.11 -12.21 3.05
N GLY A 115 -5.26 -11.72 2.59
CA GLY A 115 -6.55 -12.31 2.94
C GLY A 115 -6.82 -12.29 4.44
N SER A 116 -7.53 -13.31 4.93
CA SER A 116 -7.86 -13.46 6.36
C SER A 116 -6.86 -14.31 7.15
N SER A 117 -5.96 -15.03 6.47
CA SER A 117 -5.20 -16.12 7.06
C SER A 117 -3.71 -15.86 7.23
N LEU A 118 -3.14 -14.84 6.57
CA LEU A 118 -1.71 -14.58 6.59
C LEU A 118 -1.43 -13.09 6.84
N VAL A 119 -0.42 -12.83 7.67
CA VAL A 119 0.09 -11.47 7.93
C VAL A 119 1.61 -11.47 7.84
N LEU A 120 2.17 -10.53 7.07
CA LEU A 120 3.58 -10.17 7.13
C LEU A 120 3.74 -9.06 8.16
N ASN A 121 4.45 -9.37 9.25
CA ASN A 121 4.58 -8.49 10.40
C ASN A 121 6.06 -8.14 10.64
N PRO A 122 6.49 -6.91 10.32
CA PRO A 122 7.89 -6.49 10.51
C PRO A 122 8.26 -6.30 12.00
N SER A 123 7.28 -6.11 12.88
CA SER A 123 7.51 -5.57 14.23
C SER A 123 7.84 -6.57 15.33
N GLY A 124 7.92 -7.88 15.07
CA GLY A 124 8.45 -8.77 16.11
C GLY A 124 9.17 -10.00 15.58
N ASN A 125 10.12 -10.45 16.40
CA ASN A 125 11.18 -11.37 16.04
C ASN A 125 11.89 -10.93 14.74
N ASN A 126 12.25 -9.64 14.63
CA ASN A 126 12.94 -9.06 13.45
C ASN A 126 12.22 -9.31 12.10
N GLY A 127 10.89 -9.46 12.13
CA GLY A 127 10.07 -9.79 10.98
C GLY A 127 9.60 -11.24 11.00
N ARG A 128 8.30 -11.43 10.80
CA ARG A 128 7.69 -12.77 10.76
C ARG A 128 6.52 -12.87 9.81
N VAL A 129 6.28 -14.09 9.36
CA VAL A 129 5.03 -14.51 8.73
C VAL A 129 4.16 -15.12 9.82
N GLU A 130 2.96 -14.58 10.01
CA GLU A 130 1.96 -15.09 10.95
C GLU A 130 0.81 -15.74 10.17
N PHE A 131 0.34 -16.88 10.66
CA PHE A 131 -0.84 -17.55 10.15
C PHE A 131 -1.98 -17.45 11.17
N ALA A 132 -3.23 -17.43 10.71
CA ALA A 132 -4.42 -17.27 11.57
C ALA A 132 -4.60 -18.38 12.62
N ASN A 133 -4.01 -19.56 12.40
CA ASN A 133 -4.00 -20.65 13.38
C ASN A 133 -2.92 -20.47 14.48
N GLY A 134 -2.23 -19.33 14.51
CA GLY A 134 -1.14 -19.04 15.45
C GLY A 134 0.22 -19.59 15.03
N ALA A 135 0.32 -20.26 13.88
CA ALA A 135 1.61 -20.67 13.35
C ALA A 135 2.42 -19.45 12.92
N GLN A 136 3.75 -19.53 13.05
CA GLN A 136 4.65 -18.44 12.71
C GLN A 136 5.92 -18.96 12.05
N VAL A 137 6.44 -18.18 11.11
CA VAL A 137 7.79 -18.37 10.55
C VAL A 137 8.57 -17.09 10.80
N PHE A 138 9.70 -17.20 11.50
CA PHE A 138 10.51 -16.05 11.87
C PHE A 138 11.97 -16.41 12.06
N THR A 139 12.80 -15.39 12.19
CA THR A 139 14.19 -15.52 12.62
C THR A 139 14.38 -14.84 13.96
N ASP A 140 15.24 -15.39 14.82
CA ASP A 140 15.69 -14.70 16.04
C ASP A 140 17.06 -14.02 15.85
N GLY A 141 17.51 -13.90 14.59
CA GLY A 141 18.85 -13.41 14.22
C GLY A 141 19.93 -14.49 14.18
N SER A 142 19.71 -15.65 14.82
CA SER A 142 20.66 -16.78 14.85
C SER A 142 20.13 -18.07 14.23
N SER A 143 18.81 -18.14 14.08
CA SER A 143 18.11 -19.29 13.52
C SER A 143 16.91 -18.87 12.70
N ILE A 144 16.45 -19.78 11.84
CA ILE A 144 15.12 -19.75 11.24
C ILE A 144 14.25 -20.78 11.94
N GLN A 145 13.00 -20.41 12.23
CA GLN A 145 12.06 -21.24 12.97
C GLN A 145 10.70 -21.27 12.30
N VAL A 146 10.10 -22.46 12.29
CA VAL A 146 8.66 -22.68 12.06
C VAL A 146 8.05 -23.13 13.38
N TYR A 147 7.12 -22.36 13.89
CA TYR A 147 6.52 -22.50 15.21
C TYR A 147 5.01 -22.69 15.11
N LEU A 148 4.46 -23.61 15.90
CA LEU A 148 3.01 -23.73 16.12
C LEU A 148 2.76 -24.33 17.51
N GLY A 149 2.27 -23.52 18.45
CA GLY A 149 2.03 -23.95 19.83
C GLY A 149 3.32 -24.49 20.47
N ASN A 150 3.33 -25.76 20.88
CA ASN A 150 4.52 -26.38 21.47
C ASN A 150 5.47 -27.03 20.43
N GLY A 151 5.12 -26.98 19.14
CA GLY A 151 5.89 -27.55 18.05
C GLY A 151 6.85 -26.54 17.44
N VAL A 152 8.11 -26.92 17.26
CA VAL A 152 9.16 -26.12 16.63
C VAL A 152 9.97 -26.97 15.67
N CYS A 153 10.13 -26.48 14.44
CA CYS A 153 11.21 -26.87 13.54
C CYS A 153 12.18 -25.69 13.45
N GLN A 154 13.44 -25.92 13.79
CA GLN A 154 14.46 -24.86 13.87
C GLN A 154 15.73 -25.30 13.16
N VAL A 155 16.34 -24.37 12.42
CA VAL A 155 17.68 -24.51 11.86
C VAL A 155 18.51 -23.31 12.25
N SER A 156 19.71 -23.58 12.77
CA SER A 156 20.73 -22.58 13.10
C SER A 156 22.08 -23.02 12.51
N ASN A 157 23.12 -22.21 12.69
CA ASN A 157 24.48 -22.58 12.27
C ASN A 157 25.06 -23.79 13.03
N ALA A 158 24.54 -24.11 14.22
CA ALA A 158 25.07 -25.17 15.08
C ALA A 158 24.19 -26.42 15.13
N GLU A 159 22.88 -26.29 14.87
CA GLU A 159 21.93 -27.39 14.99
C GLU A 159 20.76 -27.29 14.02
N ALA A 160 20.24 -28.46 13.65
CA ALA A 160 18.88 -28.63 13.11
C ALA A 160 18.05 -29.45 14.10
N LYS A 161 16.85 -28.96 14.46
CA LYS A 161 16.01 -29.54 15.52
C LYS A 161 14.55 -29.63 15.10
N LEU A 162 13.93 -30.74 15.48
CA LEU A 162 12.49 -30.92 15.56
C LEU A 162 12.11 -31.12 17.03
N GLN A 163 11.17 -30.33 17.54
CA GLN A 163 10.74 -30.39 18.93
C GLN A 163 9.22 -30.29 19.03
N VAL A 164 8.63 -31.09 19.90
CA VAL A 164 7.24 -30.97 20.32
C VAL A 164 7.18 -31.12 21.84
N GLY A 165 6.86 -30.03 22.54
CA GLY A 165 6.90 -30.01 24.00
C GLY A 165 8.29 -30.32 24.55
N GLY A 166 8.41 -31.37 25.38
CA GLY A 166 9.66 -31.82 25.96
C GLY A 166 10.48 -32.78 25.08
N THR A 167 9.87 -33.36 24.05
CA THR A 167 10.53 -34.33 23.16
C THR A 167 11.21 -33.60 22.01
N SER A 168 12.47 -33.93 21.73
CA SER A 168 13.19 -33.34 20.60
C SER A 168 14.16 -34.29 19.95
N PHE A 169 14.28 -34.14 18.63
CA PHE A 169 15.32 -34.74 17.81
C PHE A 169 16.21 -33.61 17.28
N ARG A 170 17.52 -33.72 17.47
CA ARG A 170 18.48 -32.68 17.08
C ARG A 170 19.69 -33.30 16.41
N VAL A 171 20.17 -32.65 15.37
CA VAL A 171 21.43 -32.99 14.71
C VAL A 171 22.39 -31.84 14.92
N GLN A 172 23.60 -32.16 15.39
CA GLN A 172 24.71 -31.24 15.60
C GLN A 172 25.97 -31.85 14.99
N SER A 173 27.06 -31.07 14.93
CA SER A 173 28.33 -31.56 14.38
C SER A 173 28.81 -32.83 15.10
N GLY A 174 28.80 -33.96 14.38
CA GLY A 174 29.25 -35.26 14.88
C GLY A 174 28.27 -36.00 15.80
N GLN A 175 27.07 -35.47 16.05
CA GLN A 175 26.15 -36.00 17.06
C GLN A 175 24.69 -35.92 16.62
N ILE A 176 23.92 -36.95 17.01
CA ILE A 176 22.46 -36.96 16.92
C ILE A 176 21.92 -37.12 18.35
N TYR A 177 21.06 -36.20 18.75
CA TYR A 177 20.39 -36.20 20.04
C TYR A 177 18.92 -36.54 19.88
N ALA A 178 18.44 -37.46 20.70
CA ALA A 178 17.02 -37.69 20.88
C ALA A 178 16.72 -37.61 22.39
N SER A 179 16.08 -36.52 22.79
CA SER A 179 15.80 -36.19 24.20
C SER A 179 14.31 -36.24 24.47
N GLY A 180 13.93 -36.62 25.69
CA GLY A 180 12.53 -36.80 26.08
C GLY A 180 11.82 -37.88 25.28
N MET A 181 12.55 -38.91 24.83
CA MET A 181 11.96 -40.10 24.20
C MET A 181 11.30 -40.98 25.27
N ASP A 182 10.22 -41.65 24.89
CA ASP A 182 9.61 -42.67 25.71
C ASP A 182 10.58 -43.82 25.98
N THR A 183 10.41 -44.45 27.14
CA THR A 183 11.23 -45.57 27.59
C THR A 183 10.43 -46.86 27.64
N MET A 184 11.08 -47.99 27.38
CA MET A 184 10.49 -49.33 27.44
C MET A 184 11.42 -50.24 28.24
N ASN A 185 10.89 -51.23 28.97
CA ASN A 185 11.76 -52.13 29.72
C ASN A 185 12.57 -52.99 28.76
N ALA A 186 13.87 -53.13 28.99
CA ALA A 186 14.72 -53.95 28.13
C ALA A 186 14.23 -55.41 27.99
N THR A 187 13.53 -55.94 28.99
CA THR A 187 12.96 -57.30 29.01
C THR A 187 11.74 -57.48 28.09
N GLU A 188 11.11 -56.39 27.65
CA GLU A 188 9.95 -56.44 26.75
C GLU A 188 10.35 -56.64 25.28
N VAL A 189 11.65 -56.47 24.97
CA VAL A 189 12.19 -56.61 23.61
C VAL A 189 13.15 -57.80 23.55
N PRO A 190 12.84 -58.86 22.76
CA PRO A 190 13.75 -59.98 22.57
C PRO A 190 15.13 -59.53 22.08
N GLY A 191 16.18 -59.82 22.87
CA GLY A 191 17.55 -59.39 22.59
C GLY A 191 17.87 -57.94 22.94
N GLY A 192 16.95 -57.22 23.59
CA GLY A 192 17.15 -55.85 24.06
C GLY A 192 18.16 -55.76 25.21
N PHE A 193 18.85 -54.61 25.29
CA PHE A 193 19.72 -54.25 26.41
C PHE A 193 19.53 -52.77 26.77
N VAL A 194 19.80 -52.42 28.02
CA VAL A 194 19.63 -51.04 28.54
C VAL A 194 20.43 -50.04 27.71
N GLY A 195 19.77 -48.96 27.30
CA GLY A 195 20.34 -47.90 26.46
C GLY A 195 20.20 -48.15 24.95
N ALA A 196 19.77 -49.33 24.50
CA ALA A 196 19.48 -49.55 23.10
C ALA A 196 18.31 -48.65 22.62
N ILE A 197 18.38 -48.25 21.36
CA ILE A 197 17.29 -47.56 20.67
C ILE A 197 16.61 -48.57 19.76
N VAL A 198 15.29 -48.73 19.91
CA VAL A 198 14.52 -49.72 19.17
C VAL A 198 13.30 -49.08 18.52
N ASN A 199 12.89 -49.61 17.37
CA ASN A 199 11.57 -49.36 16.81
C ASN A 199 10.64 -50.48 17.28
N PHE A 200 9.61 -50.13 18.04
CA PHE A 200 8.58 -51.06 18.49
C PHE A 200 7.21 -50.49 18.13
N SER A 201 6.44 -51.23 17.33
CA SER A 201 5.10 -50.81 16.86
C SER A 201 5.07 -49.43 16.17
N GLY A 202 6.15 -49.05 15.48
CA GLY A 202 6.24 -47.79 14.74
C GLY A 202 6.67 -46.58 15.58
N GLN A 203 6.99 -46.79 16.87
CA GLN A 203 7.53 -45.77 17.77
C GLN A 203 8.97 -46.10 18.15
N ILE A 204 9.77 -45.06 18.40
CA ILE A 204 11.16 -45.20 18.83
C ILE A 204 11.22 -45.10 20.35
N PHE A 205 11.80 -46.11 21.00
CA PHE A 205 11.99 -46.14 22.45
C PHE A 205 13.47 -46.22 22.80
N ARG A 206 13.81 -45.67 23.96
CA ARG A 206 15.05 -46.02 24.66
C ARG A 206 14.76 -47.15 25.65
N LEU A 207 15.50 -48.25 25.55
CA LEU A 207 15.38 -49.31 26.54
C LEU A 207 16.01 -48.88 27.87
N VAL A 208 15.29 -49.10 28.96
CA VAL A 208 15.72 -48.87 30.35
C VAL A 208 15.74 -50.15 31.16
#